data_AF-A0A3D5A277-F1
#
_entry.id   AF-A0A3D5A277-F1
#
_cell.length_a   1.000
_cell.length_b   1.000
_cell.length_c   1.000
_cell.angle_alpha   90.00
_cell.angle_beta   90.00
_cell.angle_gamma   90.00
#
_symmetry.space_group_name_H-M   'P 1'
#
loop_
_entity.id
_entity.type
_entity.pdbx_description
1 polymer ?
#
loop_
_entity_poly.entity_id
_entity_poly.type
_entity_poly.pdbx_seq_one_letter_code
_entity_poly.pdbx_strand_id
1 'polypeptide(L)'
;MAAAVAFFRRPRNWWYVLCVAGAGAGVGSRGTGGGLVLEWWLASIACLLAGWALLSFCLRGEHFPRALRNTALSLAPLGLQLSHSLTGGMGVPTQLVAFGDALTAGLLVGVVYALWIAPLRLRPVRWMLRALADRRTPIALAIIWAAWMGSLSIFTWWNVQQYSQDMAIYEQAVYNALQGRGLVYSCDIRHSGVVMHRFADHFEPIIYLFVPLYALWQSPVWFLLAQVALPASGALAVALLARRWYRIPQAGTVFAITYLLHPGLYAALTFDFHPVVLAAPLLLWALHLALTERPWAAMGLFVLAMSCQESVPG
;
A
#
# COMPACT_ATOMS: atom_id res chain seq x y z
N MET A 1 7.13 -26.80 -1.60
CA MET A 1 6.72 -25.75 -2.58
C MET A 1 5.29 -25.90 -3.09
N ALA A 2 4.83 -27.10 -3.50
CA ALA A 2 3.46 -27.31 -3.97
C ALA A 2 2.38 -26.91 -2.94
N ALA A 3 2.63 -27.12 -1.64
CA ALA A 3 1.73 -26.74 -0.56
C ALA A 3 1.61 -25.20 -0.36
N ALA A 4 2.70 -24.44 -0.49
CA ALA A 4 2.69 -22.98 -0.37
C ALA A 4 2.02 -22.31 -1.57
N VAL A 5 2.27 -22.80 -2.79
CA VAL A 5 1.56 -22.36 -3.99
C VAL A 5 0.08 -22.75 -3.93
N ALA A 6 -0.25 -23.93 -3.38
CA ALA A 6 -1.63 -24.33 -3.13
C ALA A 6 -2.33 -23.47 -2.06
N PHE A 7 -1.59 -22.98 -1.05
CA PHE A 7 -2.08 -22.04 -0.05
C PHE A 7 -2.49 -20.70 -0.68
N PHE A 8 -1.67 -20.13 -1.58
CA PHE A 8 -1.99 -18.89 -2.30
C PHE A 8 -3.01 -19.06 -3.44
N ARG A 9 -3.21 -20.29 -3.94
CA ARG A 9 -4.28 -20.61 -4.90
C ARG A 9 -5.68 -20.64 -4.27
N ARG A 10 -5.79 -20.67 -2.93
CA ARG A 10 -7.08 -20.63 -2.25
C ARG A 10 -7.53 -19.16 -2.07
N PRO A 11 -8.73 -18.77 -2.54
CA PRO A 11 -9.20 -17.38 -2.54
C PRO A 11 -9.35 -16.74 -1.14
N ARG A 12 -9.18 -17.49 -0.06
CA ARG A 12 -9.33 -17.04 1.33
C ARG A 12 -8.04 -16.49 1.97
N ASN A 13 -6.87 -16.72 1.37
CA ASN A 13 -5.60 -16.61 2.11
C ASN A 13 -4.72 -15.40 1.76
N TRP A 14 -5.12 -14.56 0.80
CA TRP A 14 -4.30 -13.48 0.25
C TRP A 14 -4.38 -12.16 1.04
N TRP A 15 -5.44 -11.95 1.82
CA TRP A 15 -5.64 -10.71 2.59
C TRP A 15 -4.65 -10.54 3.74
N TYR A 16 -3.99 -11.60 4.21
CA TYR A 16 -2.87 -11.46 5.16
C TYR A 16 -1.77 -10.54 4.62
N VAL A 17 -1.53 -10.52 3.30
CA VAL A 17 -0.47 -9.70 2.69
C VAL A 17 -0.87 -8.22 2.58
N LEU A 18 -2.16 -7.92 2.35
CA LEU A 18 -2.65 -6.54 2.31
C LEU A 18 -2.94 -5.96 3.70
N CYS A 19 -3.39 -6.78 4.66
CA CYS A 19 -3.57 -6.36 6.05
C CYS A 19 -2.21 -6.05 6.72
N VAL A 20 -1.15 -6.78 6.40
CA VAL A 20 0.22 -6.49 6.89
C VAL A 20 0.73 -5.14 6.36
N ALA A 21 0.39 -4.77 5.12
CA ALA A 21 0.75 -3.45 4.56
C ALA A 21 0.02 -2.28 5.23
N GLY A 22 -1.16 -2.51 5.84
CA GLY A 22 -1.88 -1.51 6.63
C GLY A 22 -1.53 -1.51 8.13
N ALA A 23 -1.05 -2.64 8.66
CA ALA A 23 -0.70 -2.78 10.08
C ALA A 23 0.62 -2.09 10.46
N GLY A 24 1.52 -1.86 9.49
CA GLY A 24 2.81 -1.21 9.71
C GLY A 24 2.74 0.31 9.99
N ALA A 25 1.58 0.95 9.79
CA ALA A 25 1.40 2.38 10.09
C ALA A 25 1.10 2.66 11.57
N GLY A 26 0.97 1.61 12.39
CA GLY A 26 0.70 1.69 13.82
C GLY A 26 1.97 1.72 14.68
N VAL A 27 2.94 2.60 14.39
CA VAL A 27 4.08 2.79 15.29
C VAL A 27 4.32 4.28 15.52
N GLY A 28 4.03 4.73 16.74
CA GLY A 28 4.68 5.89 17.35
C GLY A 28 3.94 7.22 17.32
N SER A 29 2.81 7.36 18.01
CA SER A 29 2.39 8.68 18.54
C SER A 29 1.86 8.58 19.96
N ARG A 30 2.78 8.38 20.92
CA ARG A 30 2.53 8.82 22.30
C ARG A 30 2.66 10.34 22.32
N GLY A 31 1.59 11.04 21.96
CA GLY A 31 1.51 12.50 22.03
C GLY A 31 0.44 13.06 21.10
N THR A 32 -0.69 13.47 21.69
CA THR A 32 -1.65 14.48 21.16
C THR A 32 -2.33 14.29 19.78
N GLY A 33 -2.19 13.16 19.09
CA GLY A 33 -2.64 12.99 17.68
C GLY A 33 -3.92 12.19 17.38
N GLY A 34 -4.88 12.07 18.31
CA GLY A 34 -6.05 11.18 18.12
C GLY A 34 -6.95 11.51 16.92
N GLY A 35 -7.07 12.79 16.54
CA GLY A 35 -7.92 13.24 15.42
C GLY A 35 -7.37 12.89 14.04
N LEU A 36 -6.06 13.07 13.85
CA LEU A 36 -5.39 12.74 12.58
C LEU A 36 -5.50 11.25 12.29
N VAL A 37 -5.29 10.36 13.26
CA VAL A 37 -5.43 8.93 13.01
C VAL A 37 -6.83 8.61 12.47
N LEU A 38 -7.89 9.07 13.14
CA LEU A 38 -9.28 8.82 12.74
C LEU A 38 -9.62 9.30 11.32
N GLU A 39 -9.12 10.47 10.90
CA GLU A 39 -9.37 11.01 9.56
C GLU A 39 -8.79 10.11 8.46
N TRP A 40 -7.58 9.59 8.65
CA TRP A 40 -6.92 8.72 7.68
C TRP A 40 -7.58 7.34 7.62
N TRP A 41 -8.12 6.85 8.75
CA TRP A 41 -8.96 5.67 8.81
C TRP A 41 -10.24 5.84 7.99
N LEU A 42 -10.99 6.91 8.24
CA LEU A 42 -12.23 7.21 7.52
C LEU A 42 -12.00 7.39 6.02
N ALA A 43 -10.90 8.05 5.64
CA ALA A 43 -10.51 8.20 4.24
C ALA A 43 -10.18 6.84 3.58
N SER A 44 -9.53 5.92 4.31
CA SER A 44 -9.17 4.59 3.79
C SER A 44 -10.42 3.75 3.54
N ILE A 45 -11.37 3.81 4.48
CA ILE A 45 -12.69 3.19 4.37
C ILE A 45 -13.42 3.77 3.15
N ALA A 46 -13.50 5.09 3.02
CA ALA A 46 -14.16 5.74 1.89
C ALA A 46 -13.56 5.31 0.53
N CYS A 47 -12.22 5.22 0.43
CA CYS A 47 -11.54 4.77 -0.80
C CYS A 47 -11.90 3.32 -1.17
N LEU A 48 -11.93 2.42 -0.18
CA LEU A 48 -12.27 1.02 -0.38
C LEU A 48 -13.74 0.86 -0.77
N LEU A 49 -14.63 1.66 -0.20
CA LEU A 49 -16.05 1.69 -0.54
C LEU A 49 -16.33 2.27 -1.93
N ALA A 50 -15.60 3.32 -2.33
CA ALA A 50 -15.68 3.86 -3.68
C ALA A 50 -15.21 2.83 -4.71
N GLY A 51 -14.07 2.17 -4.45
CA GLY A 51 -13.58 1.05 -5.26
C GLY A 51 -14.58 -0.09 -5.34
N TRP A 52 -15.22 -0.42 -4.22
CA TRP A 52 -16.26 -1.44 -4.14
C TRP A 52 -17.50 -1.11 -4.97
N ALA A 53 -18.03 0.11 -4.85
CA ALA A 53 -19.17 0.58 -5.62
C ALA A 53 -18.87 0.55 -7.13
N LEU A 54 -17.67 0.99 -7.52
CA LEU A 54 -17.23 0.99 -8.91
C LEU A 54 -17.04 -0.42 -9.47
N LEU A 55 -16.48 -1.35 -8.68
CA LEU A 55 -16.34 -2.75 -9.07
C LEU A 55 -17.70 -3.43 -9.22
N SER A 56 -18.60 -3.24 -8.24
CA SER A 56 -19.96 -3.77 -8.27
C SER A 56 -20.76 -3.26 -9.46
N PHE A 57 -20.53 -1.99 -9.84
CA PHE A 57 -21.05 -1.41 -11.07
C PHE A 57 -20.50 -2.10 -12.33
N CYS A 58 -19.19 -2.38 -12.39
CA CYS A 58 -18.58 -3.08 -13.52
C CYS A 58 -19.06 -4.54 -13.65
N LEU A 59 -19.49 -5.15 -12.55
CA LEU A 59 -19.93 -6.54 -12.48
C LEU A 59 -21.46 -6.71 -12.65
N ARG A 60 -22.19 -5.66 -13.04
CA ARG A 60 -23.64 -5.75 -13.32
C ARG A 60 -23.93 -6.82 -14.37
N GLY A 61 -24.57 -7.92 -13.97
CA GLY A 61 -24.91 -9.06 -14.84
C GLY A 61 -24.78 -10.43 -14.15
N GLU A 62 -24.59 -11.50 -14.92
CA GLU A 62 -24.63 -12.91 -14.45
C GLU A 62 -23.58 -13.29 -13.39
N HIS A 63 -22.51 -12.49 -13.24
CA HIS A 63 -21.44 -12.77 -12.29
C HIS A 63 -21.63 -12.09 -10.92
N PHE A 64 -22.71 -11.31 -10.73
CA PHE A 64 -22.95 -10.52 -9.52
C PHE A 64 -23.05 -11.34 -8.23
N PRO A 65 -23.75 -12.49 -8.14
CA PRO A 65 -23.85 -13.23 -6.87
C PRO A 65 -22.51 -13.79 -6.39
N ARG A 66 -21.67 -14.28 -7.31
CA ARG A 66 -20.31 -14.76 -6.98
C ARG A 66 -19.38 -13.61 -6.64
N ALA A 67 -19.51 -12.49 -7.35
CA ALA A 67 -18.78 -11.27 -7.05
C ALA A 67 -19.16 -10.73 -5.67
N LEU A 68 -20.45 -10.51 -5.40
CA LEU A 68 -20.97 -10.04 -4.12
C LEU A 68 -20.55 -10.94 -2.97
N ARG A 69 -20.57 -12.28 -3.14
CA ARG A 69 -20.08 -13.22 -2.13
C ARG A 69 -18.58 -13.09 -1.87
N ASN A 70 -17.76 -13.14 -2.93
CA ASN A 70 -16.31 -13.04 -2.79
C ASN A 70 -15.90 -11.67 -2.25
N THR A 71 -16.69 -10.64 -2.56
CA THR A 71 -16.46 -9.25 -2.18
C THR A 71 -16.97 -8.93 -0.76
N ALA A 72 -18.10 -9.49 -0.32
CA ALA A 72 -18.58 -9.41 1.06
C ALA A 72 -17.60 -10.12 2.01
N LEU A 73 -17.03 -11.26 1.58
CA LEU A 73 -15.96 -11.94 2.30
C LEU A 73 -14.66 -11.11 2.37
N SER A 74 -14.41 -10.21 1.42
CA SER A 74 -13.28 -9.26 1.49
C SER A 74 -13.58 -7.98 2.27
N LEU A 75 -14.84 -7.65 2.53
CA LEU A 75 -15.24 -6.52 3.38
C LEU A 75 -15.36 -6.92 4.86
N ALA A 76 -15.48 -8.22 5.18
CA ALA A 76 -15.52 -8.71 6.56
C ALA A 76 -14.28 -8.33 7.40
N PRO A 77 -13.04 -8.36 6.86
CA PRO A 77 -11.86 -7.84 7.56
C PRO A 77 -11.86 -6.32 7.72
N LEU A 78 -12.46 -5.56 6.78
CA LEU A 78 -12.63 -4.10 6.91
C LEU A 78 -13.57 -3.73 8.06
N GLY A 79 -14.66 -4.48 8.21
CA GLY A 79 -15.52 -4.38 9.39
C GLY A 79 -14.79 -4.76 10.68
N LEU A 80 -13.93 -5.79 10.66
CA LEU A 80 -13.08 -6.14 11.81
C LEU A 80 -12.04 -5.06 12.13
N GLN A 81 -11.46 -4.40 11.12
CA GLN A 81 -10.46 -3.36 11.29
C GLN A 81 -11.07 -2.03 11.77
N LEU A 82 -12.30 -1.68 11.32
CA LEU A 82 -13.11 -0.63 11.96
C LEU A 82 -13.37 -0.98 13.44
N SER A 83 -13.82 -2.21 13.69
CA SER A 83 -14.24 -2.64 15.01
C SER A 83 -13.11 -2.62 16.05
N HIS A 84 -11.91 -3.03 15.65
CA HIS A 84 -10.73 -3.04 16.52
C HIS A 84 -10.18 -1.63 16.80
N SER A 85 -10.32 -0.70 15.86
CA SER A 85 -9.74 0.65 15.97
C SER A 85 -10.59 1.61 16.80
N LEU A 86 -11.93 1.50 16.70
CA LEU A 86 -12.85 2.30 17.51
C LEU A 86 -12.88 1.86 18.99
N THR A 87 -12.56 0.59 19.26
CA THR A 87 -12.51 0.02 20.62
C THR A 87 -11.18 0.30 21.33
N GLY A 88 -10.06 0.38 20.60
CA GLY A 88 -8.74 0.67 21.16
C GLY A 88 -8.49 2.14 21.54
N GLY A 89 -9.16 3.10 20.88
CA GLY A 89 -8.84 4.53 21.02
C GLY A 89 -9.84 5.38 21.84
N MET A 90 -11.10 4.99 21.94
CA MET A 90 -12.17 5.89 22.44
C MET A 90 -12.99 5.35 23.62
N GLY A 91 -12.63 4.20 24.20
CA GLY A 91 -13.36 3.61 25.33
C GLY A 91 -14.84 3.28 25.01
N VAL A 92 -15.19 3.20 23.72
CA VAL A 92 -16.56 2.93 23.26
C VAL A 92 -16.85 1.44 23.45
N PRO A 93 -18.02 1.06 23.99
CA PRO A 93 -18.40 -0.35 24.10
C PRO A 93 -18.34 -1.05 22.74
N THR A 94 -17.64 -2.18 22.68
CA THR A 94 -17.41 -3.00 21.47
C THR A 94 -18.69 -3.32 20.68
N GLN A 95 -19.83 -3.45 21.38
CA GLN A 95 -21.14 -3.72 20.78
C GLN A 95 -21.70 -2.53 19.96
N LEU A 96 -21.46 -1.28 20.40
CA LEU A 96 -21.92 -0.07 19.72
C LEU A 96 -21.10 0.21 18.45
N VAL A 97 -19.81 -0.08 18.51
CA VAL A 97 -18.90 -0.02 17.37
C VAL A 97 -19.31 -1.03 16.29
N ALA A 98 -19.47 -2.30 16.67
CA ALA A 98 -19.88 -3.35 15.74
C ALA A 98 -21.25 -3.06 15.09
N PHE A 99 -22.16 -2.41 15.82
CA PHE A 99 -23.45 -1.98 15.30
C PHE A 99 -23.32 -0.82 14.30
N GLY A 100 -22.48 0.18 14.58
CA GLY A 100 -22.17 1.28 13.66
C GLY A 100 -21.57 0.78 12.35
N ASP A 101 -20.58 -0.12 12.43
CA ASP A 101 -19.91 -0.71 11.27
C ASP A 101 -20.89 -1.51 10.40
N ALA A 102 -21.78 -2.29 11.04
CA ALA A 102 -22.82 -3.03 10.36
C ALA A 102 -23.84 -2.11 9.66
N LEU A 103 -24.19 -0.98 10.28
CA LEU A 103 -25.11 0.01 9.72
C LEU A 103 -24.49 0.73 8.51
N THR A 104 -23.23 1.16 8.62
CA THR A 104 -22.50 1.80 7.53
C THR A 104 -22.35 0.83 6.36
N ALA A 105 -21.92 -0.40 6.62
CA ALA A 105 -21.84 -1.45 5.61
C ALA A 105 -23.21 -1.72 4.95
N GLY A 106 -24.28 -1.80 5.74
CA GLY A 106 -25.65 -1.97 5.25
C GLY A 106 -26.14 -0.82 4.36
N LEU A 107 -25.88 0.43 4.75
CA LEU A 107 -26.24 1.62 3.97
C LEU A 107 -25.48 1.69 2.65
N LEU A 108 -24.19 1.35 2.65
CA LEU A 108 -23.37 1.31 1.44
C LEU A 108 -23.84 0.21 0.50
N VAL A 109 -24.17 -0.96 1.04
CA VAL A 109 -24.83 -2.04 0.29
C VAL A 109 -26.14 -1.56 -0.32
N GLY A 110 -26.95 -0.83 0.44
CA GLY A 110 -28.20 -0.22 -0.02
C GLY A 110 -28.01 0.81 -1.13
N VAL A 111 -27.03 1.71 -1.03
CA VAL A 111 -26.73 2.72 -2.05
C VAL A 111 -26.25 2.07 -3.36
N VAL A 112 -25.39 1.06 -3.28
CA VAL A 112 -24.93 0.34 -4.47
C VAL A 112 -26.04 -0.48 -5.11
N TYR A 113 -26.93 -1.06 -4.31
CA TYR A 113 -28.15 -1.72 -4.79
C TYR A 113 -29.13 -0.72 -5.43
N ALA A 114 -29.29 0.48 -4.87
CA ALA A 114 -30.12 1.54 -5.45
C ALA A 114 -29.55 2.04 -6.78
N LEU A 115 -28.23 2.26 -6.86
CA LEU A 115 -27.55 2.57 -8.11
C LEU A 115 -27.74 1.44 -9.12
N TRP A 116 -27.78 0.17 -8.69
CA TRP A 116 -28.00 -1.01 -9.53
C TRP A 116 -29.33 -0.99 -10.26
N ILE A 117 -30.42 -0.71 -9.54
CA ILE A 117 -31.78 -0.65 -10.08
C ILE A 117 -32.00 0.61 -10.92
N ALA A 118 -31.32 1.71 -10.61
CA ALA A 118 -31.51 2.97 -11.30
C ALA A 118 -31.20 2.83 -12.81
N PRO A 119 -32.16 3.15 -13.71
CA PRO A 119 -31.95 3.14 -15.15
C PRO A 119 -31.09 4.35 -15.55
N LEU A 120 -29.79 4.28 -15.25
CA LEU A 120 -28.85 5.35 -15.55
C LEU A 120 -28.68 5.47 -17.07
N ARG A 121 -28.79 6.69 -17.61
CA ARG A 121 -28.56 6.98 -19.03
C ARG A 121 -27.13 6.56 -19.43
N LEU A 122 -27.02 5.54 -20.27
CA LEU A 122 -25.81 4.71 -20.45
C LEU A 122 -24.67 5.32 -21.30
N ARG A 123 -24.80 6.55 -21.82
CA ARG A 123 -23.79 7.13 -22.75
C ARG A 123 -22.46 7.51 -22.07
N PRO A 124 -22.41 8.36 -21.02
CA PRO A 124 -21.15 8.69 -20.32
C PRO A 124 -20.52 7.45 -19.64
N VAL A 125 -21.37 6.53 -19.18
CA VAL A 125 -20.97 5.27 -18.54
C VAL A 125 -20.15 4.38 -19.49
N ARG A 126 -20.53 4.28 -20.77
CA ARG A 126 -19.83 3.43 -21.74
C ARG A 126 -18.40 3.89 -22.00
N TRP A 127 -18.16 5.20 -22.06
CA TRP A 127 -16.81 5.74 -22.22
C TRP A 127 -15.95 5.44 -21.00
N MET A 128 -16.48 5.66 -19.79
CA MET A 128 -15.80 5.34 -18.53
C MET A 128 -15.44 3.86 -18.43
N LEU A 129 -16.37 2.95 -18.77
CA LEU A 129 -16.12 1.51 -18.76
C LEU A 129 -15.04 1.09 -19.76
N ARG A 130 -14.96 1.76 -20.94
CA ARG A 130 -13.88 1.53 -21.91
C ARG A 130 -12.53 2.00 -21.37
N ALA A 131 -12.49 3.20 -20.76
CA ALA A 131 -11.28 3.72 -20.14
C ALA A 131 -10.80 2.81 -19.00
N LEU A 132 -11.70 2.31 -18.14
CA LEU A 132 -11.36 1.35 -17.09
C LEU A 132 -10.90 0.01 -17.67
N ALA A 133 -11.44 -0.43 -18.80
CA ALA A 133 -11.06 -1.68 -19.44
C ALA A 133 -9.69 -1.63 -20.15
N ASP A 134 -9.22 -0.44 -20.54
CA ASP A 134 -7.95 -0.30 -21.25
C ASP A 134 -6.76 -0.73 -20.38
N ARG A 135 -5.84 -1.49 -20.98
CA ARG A 135 -4.63 -1.98 -20.31
C ARG A 135 -3.63 -0.87 -20.02
N ARG A 136 -3.69 0.24 -20.75
CA ARG A 136 -2.79 1.40 -20.61
C ARG A 136 -3.20 2.32 -19.47
N THR A 137 -4.47 2.35 -19.09
CA THR A 137 -4.99 3.22 -18.03
C THR A 137 -4.28 3.07 -16.68
N PRO A 138 -4.07 1.86 -16.11
CA PRO A 138 -3.34 1.74 -14.84
C PRO A 138 -1.87 2.19 -14.95
N ILE A 139 -1.26 2.08 -16.14
CA ILE A 139 0.11 2.57 -16.39
C ILE A 139 0.13 4.10 -16.38
N ALA A 140 -0.80 4.73 -17.12
CA ALA A 140 -0.91 6.18 -17.13
C ALA A 140 -1.18 6.73 -15.72
N LEU A 141 -2.09 6.10 -14.96
CA LEU A 141 -2.39 6.48 -13.58
C LEU A 141 -1.17 6.33 -12.66
N ALA A 142 -0.42 5.23 -12.75
CA ALA A 142 0.80 5.04 -11.96
C ALA A 142 1.86 6.10 -12.28
N ILE A 143 2.05 6.44 -13.56
CA ILE A 143 3.02 7.47 -13.99
C ILE A 143 2.58 8.86 -13.48
N ILE A 144 1.31 9.23 -13.69
CA ILE A 144 0.78 10.53 -13.24
C ILE A 144 0.89 10.65 -11.73
N TRP A 145 0.52 9.60 -10.99
CA TRP A 145 0.62 9.57 -9.54
C TRP A 145 2.07 9.63 -9.06
N ALA A 146 2.99 8.90 -9.70
CA ALA A 146 4.41 8.96 -9.38
C ALA A 146 5.01 10.35 -9.66
N ALA A 147 4.63 10.99 -10.77
CA ALA A 147 5.06 12.35 -11.08
C ALA A 147 4.54 13.35 -10.04
N TRP A 148 3.27 13.23 -9.64
CA TRP A 148 2.68 14.08 -8.62
C TRP A 148 3.35 13.87 -7.25
N MET A 149 3.37 12.64 -6.72
CA MET A 149 3.98 12.34 -5.42
C MET A 149 5.48 12.63 -5.41
N GLY A 150 6.21 12.28 -6.47
CA GLY A 150 7.63 12.58 -6.61
C GLY A 150 7.92 14.07 -6.61
N SER A 151 7.10 14.86 -7.34
CA SER A 151 7.22 16.32 -7.33
C SER A 151 6.98 16.90 -5.93
N LEU A 152 6.00 16.37 -5.19
CA LEU A 152 5.73 16.77 -3.82
C LEU A 152 6.88 16.40 -2.88
N SER A 153 7.36 15.16 -2.89
CA SER A 153 8.48 14.72 -2.03
C SER A 153 9.76 15.52 -2.30
N ILE A 154 10.10 15.78 -3.58
CA ILE A 154 11.27 16.58 -3.95
C ILE A 154 11.10 18.05 -3.56
N PHE A 155 9.91 18.62 -3.77
CA PHE A 155 9.64 20.00 -3.38
C PHE A 155 9.72 20.18 -1.86
N THR A 156 9.16 19.25 -1.08
CA THR A 156 9.25 19.27 0.38
C THR A 156 10.69 19.16 0.86
N TRP A 157 11.49 18.28 0.24
CA TRP A 157 12.92 18.16 0.51
C TRP A 157 13.66 19.48 0.26
N TRP A 158 13.45 20.12 -0.90
CA TRP A 158 14.17 21.34 -1.28
C TRP A 158 13.76 22.57 -0.45
N ASN A 159 12.51 22.60 0.03
CA ASN A 159 12.00 23.69 0.87
C ASN A 159 12.30 23.50 2.37
N VAL A 160 13.28 22.66 2.71
CA VAL A 160 13.89 22.52 4.06
C VAL A 160 12.92 21.97 5.12
N GLN A 161 11.70 21.59 4.76
CA GLN A 161 10.70 21.08 5.72
C GLN A 161 10.97 19.63 6.17
N GLN A 162 11.87 18.90 5.51
CA GLN A 162 12.19 17.50 5.80
C GLN A 162 13.67 17.20 6.05
N TYR A 163 14.33 18.00 6.90
CA TYR A 163 15.50 17.47 7.63
C TYR A 163 15.01 16.62 8.79
N SER A 164 14.45 15.46 8.47
CA SER A 164 14.23 14.44 9.49
C SER A 164 15.55 13.78 9.86
N GLN A 165 15.62 13.33 11.10
CA GLN A 165 16.72 12.52 11.57
C GLN A 165 16.89 11.25 10.71
N ASP A 166 15.79 10.66 10.24
CA ASP A 166 15.81 9.40 9.50
C ASP A 166 16.51 9.55 8.14
N MET A 167 16.18 10.59 7.37
CA MET A 167 16.83 10.83 6.08
C MET A 167 18.34 11.02 6.23
N ALA A 168 18.77 11.78 7.24
CA ALA A 168 20.19 12.00 7.54
C ALA A 168 20.90 10.69 7.93
N ILE A 169 20.24 9.82 8.70
CA ILE A 169 20.78 8.50 9.06
C ILE A 169 21.02 7.65 7.81
N TYR A 170 20.04 7.56 6.89
CA TYR A 170 20.18 6.77 5.67
C TYR A 170 21.25 7.33 4.73
N GLU A 171 21.29 8.65 4.56
CA GLU A 171 22.32 9.30 3.75
C GLU A 171 23.71 9.05 4.31
N GLN A 172 23.92 9.27 5.61
CA GLN A 172 25.21 9.05 6.26
C GLN A 172 25.63 7.57 6.18
N ALA A 173 24.69 6.63 6.38
CA ALA A 173 24.94 5.21 6.29
C ALA A 173 25.39 4.80 4.88
N VAL A 174 24.70 5.25 3.83
CA VAL A 174 25.05 4.93 2.44
C VAL A 174 26.36 5.60 2.02
N TYR A 175 26.60 6.84 2.46
CA TYR A 175 27.88 7.53 2.26
C TYR A 175 29.04 6.73 2.88
N ASN A 176 28.92 6.31 4.14
CA ASN A 176 29.97 5.53 4.81
C ASN A 176 30.17 4.14 4.18
N ALA A 177 29.09 3.50 3.73
CA ALA A 177 29.18 2.23 3.01
C ALA A 177 29.92 2.39 1.68
N LEU A 178 29.68 3.48 0.94
CA LEU A 178 30.42 3.83 -0.26
C LEU A 178 31.92 4.03 0.02
N GLN A 179 32.28 4.57 1.19
CA GLN A 179 33.67 4.70 1.65
C GLN A 179 34.28 3.41 2.22
N GLY A 180 33.57 2.28 2.16
CA GLY A 180 34.06 0.99 2.69
C GLY A 180 33.97 0.84 4.22
N ARG A 181 33.23 1.71 4.90
CA ARG A 181 33.07 1.69 6.38
C ARG A 181 31.81 0.94 6.85
N GLY A 182 31.03 0.39 5.91
CA GLY A 182 29.73 -0.23 6.19
C GLY A 182 28.60 0.80 6.42
N LEU A 183 27.39 0.31 6.69
CA LEU A 183 26.20 1.15 6.91
C LEU A 183 26.22 1.78 8.31
N VAL A 184 27.21 2.63 8.58
CA VAL A 184 27.39 3.29 9.89
C VAL A 184 26.93 4.74 9.87
N TYR A 185 26.36 5.20 10.97
CA TYR A 185 25.89 6.56 11.19
C TYR A 185 26.21 7.04 12.61
N SER A 186 26.17 8.35 12.83
CA SER A 186 26.43 9.02 14.10
C SER A 186 25.52 10.23 14.34
N CYS A 187 24.60 10.53 13.41
CA CYS A 187 23.69 11.66 13.46
C CYS A 187 22.36 11.36 14.17
N ASP A 188 22.25 10.25 14.90
CA ASP A 188 21.07 9.93 15.71
C ASP A 188 21.09 10.75 17.00
N ILE A 189 20.07 11.57 17.20
CA ILE A 189 19.94 12.45 18.37
C ILE A 189 19.78 11.63 19.65
N ARG A 190 19.22 10.42 19.58
CA ARG A 190 19.07 9.51 20.74
C ARG A 190 20.42 9.04 21.27
N HIS A 191 21.43 8.98 20.40
CA HIS A 191 22.78 8.49 20.69
C HIS A 191 23.84 9.47 20.17
N SER A 192 23.62 10.77 20.42
CA SER A 192 24.42 11.87 19.83
C SER A 192 25.92 11.64 19.98
N GLY A 193 26.62 11.54 18.85
CA GLY A 193 28.08 11.36 18.78
C GLY A 193 28.57 9.91 18.86
N VAL A 194 27.69 8.92 19.06
CA VAL A 194 28.05 7.49 19.04
C VAL A 194 27.94 6.95 17.62
N VAL A 195 28.99 6.29 17.14
CA VAL A 195 28.95 5.58 15.86
C VAL A 195 28.19 4.26 16.05
N MET A 196 27.12 4.10 15.29
CA MET A 196 26.29 2.89 15.29
C MET A 196 26.22 2.30 13.88
N HIS A 197 26.03 0.98 13.80
CA HIS A 197 25.76 0.29 12.55
C HIS A 197 24.25 0.13 12.36
N ARG A 198 23.74 0.33 11.13
CA ARG A 198 22.31 0.23 10.82
C ARG A 198 21.69 -1.07 11.33
N PHE A 199 22.33 -2.20 11.05
CA PHE A 199 21.87 -3.53 11.50
C PHE A 199 21.87 -3.78 13.01
N ALA A 200 22.52 -2.91 13.81
CA ALA A 200 22.39 -2.98 15.27
C ALA A 200 21.07 -2.36 15.75
N ASP A 201 20.46 -1.50 14.93
CA ASP A 201 19.21 -0.79 15.21
C ASP A 201 18.04 -1.38 14.41
N HIS A 202 18.17 -1.46 13.09
CA HIS A 202 17.20 -2.07 12.17
C HIS A 202 17.89 -2.95 11.11
N PHE A 203 17.38 -4.16 10.89
CA PHE A 203 17.93 -5.09 9.92
C PHE A 203 17.28 -4.88 8.54
N GLU A 204 17.84 -3.92 7.80
CA GLU A 204 17.35 -3.49 6.49
C GLU A 204 18.41 -3.66 5.38
N PRO A 205 18.78 -4.89 4.98
CA PRO A 205 19.81 -5.08 3.96
C PRO A 205 19.51 -4.45 2.60
N ILE A 206 18.25 -4.12 2.30
CA ILE A 206 17.87 -3.45 1.04
C ILE A 206 18.59 -2.12 0.83
N ILE A 207 19.04 -1.47 1.91
CA ILE A 207 19.77 -0.19 1.84
C ILE A 207 21.05 -0.29 1.02
N TYR A 208 21.70 -1.46 0.98
CA TYR A 208 22.90 -1.65 0.16
C TYR A 208 22.64 -1.46 -1.34
N LEU A 209 21.41 -1.64 -1.83
CA LEU A 209 21.07 -1.38 -3.23
C LEU A 209 21.19 0.11 -3.62
N PHE A 210 21.15 1.01 -2.63
CA PHE A 210 21.31 2.44 -2.86
C PHE A 210 22.77 2.88 -2.94
N VAL A 211 23.73 2.10 -2.44
CA VAL A 211 25.17 2.42 -2.51
C VAL A 211 25.65 2.65 -3.96
N PRO A 212 25.40 1.75 -4.93
CA PRO A 212 25.81 1.99 -6.31
C PRO A 212 25.07 3.18 -6.96
N LEU A 213 23.82 3.45 -6.58
CA LEU A 213 23.08 4.61 -7.08
C LEU A 213 23.68 5.91 -6.53
N TYR A 214 23.98 5.94 -5.23
CA TYR A 214 24.62 7.06 -4.56
C TYR A 214 26.04 7.33 -5.07
N ALA A 215 26.75 6.30 -5.56
CA ALA A 215 28.04 6.45 -6.23
C ALA A 215 27.94 7.22 -7.56
N LEU A 216 26.82 7.12 -8.29
CA LEU A 216 26.58 7.88 -9.53
C LEU A 216 26.38 9.36 -9.23
N TRP A 217 25.62 9.65 -8.18
CA TRP A 217 25.34 10.99 -7.70
C TRP A 217 25.00 10.96 -6.21
N GLN A 218 25.85 11.59 -5.39
CA GLN A 218 25.73 11.59 -3.93
C GLN A 218 24.59 12.50 -3.48
N SER A 219 23.37 11.97 -3.54
CA SER A 219 22.15 12.70 -3.19
C SER A 219 21.13 11.74 -2.56
N PRO A 220 20.40 12.17 -1.50
CA PRO A 220 19.35 11.35 -0.89
C PRO A 220 18.10 11.24 -1.79
N VAL A 221 18.06 11.98 -2.91
CA VAL A 221 16.97 11.91 -3.90
C VAL A 221 16.74 10.49 -4.41
N TRP A 222 17.76 9.62 -4.43
CA TRP A 222 17.59 8.21 -4.79
C TRP A 222 16.57 7.49 -3.91
N PHE A 223 16.56 7.78 -2.61
CA PHE A 223 15.62 7.21 -1.66
C PHE A 223 14.19 7.65 -1.96
N LEU A 224 14.00 8.96 -2.20
CA LEU A 224 12.71 9.54 -2.56
C LEU A 224 12.17 8.95 -3.87
N LEU A 225 13.02 8.82 -4.88
CA LEU A 225 12.64 8.24 -6.16
C LEU A 225 12.22 6.77 -6.01
N ALA A 226 12.94 5.97 -5.22
CA ALA A 226 12.57 4.58 -4.97
C ALA A 226 11.25 4.47 -4.20
N GLN A 227 11.06 5.31 -3.17
CA GLN A 227 9.84 5.37 -2.36
C GLN A 227 8.61 5.81 -3.15
N VAL A 228 8.79 6.46 -4.30
CA VAL A 228 7.70 6.83 -5.21
C VAL A 228 7.50 5.79 -6.31
N ALA A 229 8.59 5.40 -6.98
CA ALA A 229 8.52 4.55 -8.17
C ALA A 229 8.05 3.13 -7.84
N LEU A 230 8.56 2.54 -6.74
CA LEU A 230 8.25 1.16 -6.42
C LEU A 230 6.78 0.99 -5.99
N PRO A 231 6.23 1.84 -5.10
CA PRO A 231 4.80 1.76 -4.81
C PRO A 231 3.92 2.10 -6.00
N ALA A 232 4.27 3.09 -6.84
CA ALA A 232 3.54 3.33 -8.09
C ALA A 232 3.49 2.08 -8.98
N SER A 233 4.59 1.33 -9.08
CA SER A 233 4.63 0.05 -9.80
C SER A 233 3.71 -1.02 -9.18
N GLY A 234 3.47 -0.96 -7.87
CA GLY A 234 2.55 -1.84 -7.15
C GLY A 234 1.12 -1.77 -7.68
N ALA A 235 0.69 -0.60 -8.18
CA ALA A 235 -0.60 -0.44 -8.83
C ALA A 235 -0.75 -1.32 -10.08
N LEU A 236 0.36 -1.56 -10.81
CA LEU A 236 0.37 -2.46 -11.97
C LEU A 236 0.24 -3.92 -11.55
N ALA A 237 0.98 -4.34 -10.52
CA ALA A 237 0.87 -5.69 -9.97
C ALA A 237 -0.57 -5.96 -9.50
N VAL A 238 -1.17 -5.03 -8.77
CA VAL A 238 -2.56 -5.07 -8.33
C VAL A 238 -3.53 -5.15 -9.51
N ALA A 239 -3.32 -4.32 -10.55
CA ALA A 239 -4.17 -4.34 -11.73
C ALA A 239 -4.15 -5.71 -12.45
N LEU A 240 -2.97 -6.31 -12.56
CA LEU A 240 -2.79 -7.62 -13.19
C LEU A 240 -3.44 -8.74 -12.35
N LEU A 241 -3.28 -8.69 -11.04
CA LEU A 241 -3.91 -9.63 -10.11
C LEU A 241 -5.44 -9.53 -10.16
N ALA A 242 -5.99 -8.32 -10.07
CA ALA A 242 -7.43 -8.08 -10.09
C ALA A 242 -8.09 -8.57 -11.40
N ARG A 243 -7.47 -8.30 -12.56
CA ARG A 243 -7.95 -8.81 -13.86
C ARG A 243 -7.99 -10.33 -13.90
N ARG A 244 -6.96 -11.00 -13.36
CA ARG A 244 -6.90 -12.46 -13.32
C ARG A 244 -8.01 -13.06 -12.46
N TRP A 245 -8.34 -12.40 -11.35
CA TRP A 245 -9.25 -12.93 -10.34
C TRP A 245 -10.72 -12.67 -10.67
N TYR A 246 -11.06 -11.43 -11.03
CA TYR A 246 -12.43 -11.04 -11.36
C TYR A 246 -12.80 -11.32 -12.81
N ARG A 247 -11.81 -11.66 -13.66
CA ARG A 247 -11.98 -12.03 -15.07
C ARG A 247 -12.69 -10.96 -15.92
N ILE A 248 -12.64 -9.70 -15.48
CA ILE A 248 -13.12 -8.54 -16.22
C ILE A 248 -11.98 -7.51 -16.38
N PRO A 249 -11.88 -6.82 -17.52
CA PRO A 249 -10.77 -5.90 -17.78
C PRO A 249 -10.78 -4.67 -16.87
N GLN A 250 -11.96 -4.19 -16.46
CA GLN A 250 -12.16 -3.01 -15.62
C GLN A 250 -11.62 -3.19 -14.21
N ALA A 251 -11.67 -4.41 -13.66
CA ALA A 251 -11.21 -4.69 -12.31
C ALA A 251 -9.74 -4.26 -12.09
N GLY A 252 -8.90 -4.38 -13.13
CA GLY A 252 -7.51 -3.95 -13.02
C GLY A 252 -7.36 -2.47 -12.68
N THR A 253 -8.06 -1.62 -13.42
CA THR A 253 -7.98 -0.17 -13.23
C THR A 253 -8.68 0.27 -11.95
N VAL A 254 -9.82 -0.35 -11.60
CA VAL A 254 -10.52 -0.03 -10.35
C VAL A 254 -9.62 -0.28 -9.14
N PHE A 255 -8.99 -1.45 -9.06
CA PHE A 255 -8.11 -1.77 -7.94
C PHE A 255 -6.81 -0.94 -7.96
N ALA A 256 -6.28 -0.58 -9.13
CA ALA A 256 -5.15 0.33 -9.23
C ALA A 256 -5.46 1.72 -8.67
N ILE A 257 -6.64 2.29 -9.00
CA ILE A 257 -7.10 3.56 -8.44
C ILE A 257 -7.25 3.46 -6.93
N THR A 258 -7.92 2.41 -6.44
CA THR A 258 -8.10 2.20 -4.99
C THR A 258 -6.76 2.08 -4.25
N TYR A 259 -5.79 1.39 -4.84
CA TYR A 259 -4.44 1.27 -4.29
C TYR A 259 -3.70 2.62 -4.25
N LEU A 260 -3.67 3.36 -5.36
CA LEU A 260 -2.94 4.63 -5.46
C LEU A 260 -3.55 5.74 -4.59
N LEU A 261 -4.87 5.73 -4.41
CA LEU A 261 -5.58 6.68 -3.56
C LEU A 261 -5.65 6.25 -2.10
N HIS A 262 -5.06 5.10 -1.74
CA HIS A 262 -5.10 4.63 -0.37
C HIS A 262 -4.35 5.61 0.55
N PRO A 263 -5.00 6.17 1.59
CA PRO A 263 -4.38 7.18 2.45
C PRO A 263 -3.09 6.68 3.12
N GLY A 264 -3.05 5.42 3.55
CA GLY A 264 -1.81 4.85 4.09
C GLY A 264 -0.63 4.91 3.12
N LEU A 265 -0.88 4.82 1.81
CA LEU A 265 0.17 4.97 0.81
C LEU A 265 0.59 6.45 0.69
N TYR A 266 -0.38 7.37 0.66
CA TYR A 266 -0.06 8.81 0.66
C TYR A 266 0.75 9.20 1.91
N ALA A 267 0.34 8.77 3.12
CA ALA A 267 1.06 9.01 4.37
C ALA A 267 2.51 8.56 4.30
N ALA A 268 2.72 7.32 3.85
CA ALA A 268 4.03 6.70 3.71
C ALA A 268 4.96 7.46 2.74
N LEU A 269 4.41 8.11 1.70
CA LEU A 269 5.20 8.87 0.73
C LEU A 269 5.35 10.36 1.07
N THR A 270 4.51 10.88 1.95
CA THR A 270 4.65 12.24 2.50
C THR A 270 5.54 12.29 3.75
N PHE A 271 5.89 11.15 4.32
CA PHE A 271 6.88 11.02 5.39
C PHE A 271 8.26 10.71 4.79
N ASP A 272 9.30 10.76 5.62
CA ASP A 272 10.68 10.50 5.22
C ASP A 272 10.90 9.08 4.71
N PHE A 273 12.12 8.81 4.23
CA PHE A 273 12.42 7.53 3.64
C PHE A 273 12.31 6.38 4.65
N HIS A 274 11.51 5.36 4.32
CA HIS A 274 11.31 4.18 5.15
C HIS A 274 11.33 2.92 4.26
N PRO A 275 12.32 2.02 4.44
CA PRO A 275 12.47 0.82 3.62
C PRO A 275 11.24 -0.09 3.57
N VAL A 276 10.45 -0.15 4.66
CA VAL A 276 9.19 -0.92 4.72
C VAL A 276 8.22 -0.56 3.59
N VAL A 277 8.20 0.69 3.12
CA VAL A 277 7.30 1.14 2.05
C VAL A 277 7.59 0.40 0.73
N LEU A 278 8.82 -0.07 0.56
CA LEU A 278 9.24 -0.87 -0.60
C LEU A 278 8.75 -2.32 -0.52
N ALA A 279 8.48 -2.86 0.67
CA ALA A 279 8.11 -4.26 0.86
C ALA A 279 6.77 -4.61 0.20
N ALA A 280 5.74 -3.80 0.43
CA ALA A 280 4.40 -4.04 -0.09
C ALA A 280 4.33 -4.21 -1.63
N PRO A 281 4.86 -3.28 -2.45
CA PRO A 281 4.88 -3.46 -3.90
C PRO A 281 5.73 -4.65 -4.36
N LEU A 282 6.86 -4.94 -3.68
CA LEU A 282 7.68 -6.12 -3.99
C LEU A 282 6.92 -7.43 -3.76
N LEU A 283 6.17 -7.53 -2.65
CA LEU A 283 5.32 -8.70 -2.37
C LEU A 283 4.18 -8.84 -3.39
N LEU A 284 3.57 -7.74 -3.81
CA LEU A 284 2.54 -7.75 -4.86
C LEU A 284 3.09 -8.29 -6.19
N TRP A 285 4.28 -7.84 -6.59
CA TRP A 285 4.97 -8.36 -7.77
C TRP A 285 5.41 -9.82 -7.59
N ALA A 286 5.93 -10.19 -6.42
CA ALA A 286 6.30 -11.58 -6.11
C ALA A 286 5.09 -12.50 -6.25
N LEU A 287 3.93 -12.11 -5.72
CA LEU A 287 2.67 -12.84 -5.86
C LEU A 287 2.25 -12.95 -7.33
N HIS A 288 2.32 -11.87 -8.09
CA HIS A 288 2.00 -11.88 -9.51
C HIS A 288 2.90 -12.86 -10.29
N LEU A 289 4.21 -12.86 -10.03
CA LEU A 289 5.18 -13.74 -10.67
C LEU A 289 4.99 -15.20 -10.26
N ALA A 290 4.67 -15.46 -8.99
CA ALA A 290 4.36 -16.81 -8.51
C ALA A 290 3.11 -17.38 -9.20
N LEU A 291 2.10 -16.56 -9.46
CA LEU A 291 0.87 -16.96 -10.16
C LEU A 291 1.06 -17.09 -11.68
N THR A 292 2.14 -16.54 -12.25
CA THR A 292 2.48 -16.60 -13.68
C THR A 292 3.62 -17.58 -13.98
N GLU A 293 3.84 -18.56 -13.09
CA GLU A 293 4.79 -19.66 -13.27
C GLU A 293 6.26 -19.19 -13.38
N ARG A 294 6.58 -18.07 -12.71
CA ARG A 294 7.95 -17.54 -12.57
C ARG A 294 8.42 -17.58 -11.11
N PRO A 295 8.52 -18.78 -10.49
CA PRO A 295 8.73 -18.91 -9.04
C PRO A 295 10.10 -18.39 -8.58
N TRP A 296 11.14 -18.48 -9.41
CA TRP A 296 12.47 -17.99 -9.07
C TRP A 296 12.52 -16.46 -9.00
N ALA A 297 11.92 -15.78 -9.97
CA ALA A 297 11.79 -14.33 -9.95
C ALA A 297 10.89 -13.86 -8.79
N ALA A 298 9.81 -14.61 -8.51
CA ALA A 298 8.98 -14.37 -7.34
C ALA A 298 9.75 -14.49 -6.02
N MET A 299 10.58 -15.54 -5.88
CA MET A 299 11.43 -15.73 -4.71
C MET A 299 12.43 -14.60 -4.55
N GLY A 300 13.06 -14.14 -5.64
CA GLY A 300 13.97 -13.00 -5.62
C GLY A 300 13.30 -11.73 -5.07
N LEU A 301 12.10 -11.39 -5.56
CA LEU A 301 11.35 -10.24 -5.05
C LEU A 301 10.84 -10.43 -3.62
N PHE A 302 10.51 -11.66 -3.22
CA PHE A 302 10.12 -11.97 -1.86
C PHE A 302 11.29 -11.78 -0.87
N VAL A 303 12.47 -12.32 -1.20
CA VAL A 303 13.69 -12.10 -0.40
C VAL A 303 14.04 -10.62 -0.33
N LEU A 304 13.89 -9.91 -1.45
CA LEU A 304 14.10 -8.46 -1.46
C LEU A 304 13.09 -7.73 -0.56
N ALA A 305 11.81 -8.12 -0.56
CA ALA A 305 10.82 -7.56 0.35
C ALA A 305 11.15 -7.84 1.83
N MET A 306 11.63 -9.04 2.15
CA MET A 306 12.07 -9.40 3.50
C MET A 306 13.32 -8.63 3.94
N SER A 307 14.09 -8.06 3.01
CA SER A 307 15.25 -7.20 3.33
C SER A 307 14.87 -5.75 3.66
N CYS A 308 13.59 -5.41 3.62
CA CYS A 308 13.09 -4.07 3.91
C CYS A 308 12.80 -3.82 5.40
N GLN A 309 12.55 -4.84 6.21
CA GLN A 309 12.25 -4.66 7.64
C GLN A 309 12.30 -5.99 8.40
N GLU A 310 12.66 -5.93 9.68
CA GLU A 310 12.73 -7.07 10.59
C GLU A 310 11.46 -7.35 11.41
N SER A 311 10.51 -6.42 11.48
CA SER A 311 9.38 -6.53 12.41
C SER A 311 8.20 -7.32 11.84
N VAL A 312 7.91 -8.45 12.49
CA VAL A 312 6.53 -8.93 12.65
C VAL A 312 5.93 -8.06 13.76
N PRO A 313 4.83 -7.31 13.54
CA PRO A 313 4.13 -6.65 14.64
C PRO A 313 3.74 -7.73 15.66
N GLY A 314 4.30 -7.65 16.86
CA GLY A 314 3.88 -8.47 18.00
C GLY A 314 2.55 -8.02 18.56
#